data_AF-A0A3P1Y7P8-F1
#
_entry.id   AF-A0A3P1Y7P8-F1
#
_cell.length_a   1.000
_cell.length_b   1.000
_cell.length_c   1.000
_cell.angle_alpha   90.00
_cell.angle_beta   90.00
_cell.angle_gamma   90.00
#
_symmetry.space_group_name_H-M   'P 1'
#
loop_
_entity.id
_entity.type
_entity.pdbx_description
1 polymer ?
#
loop_
_entity_poly.entity_id
_entity_poly.type
_entity_poly.pdbx_seq_one_letter_code
_entity_poly.pdbx_strand_id
1 'polypeptide(L)'
;MDGYAATVMGCSAAALVCIGVQYWVKRALEPRQYGYLRDLLLAGTWVLLGVWFGNADVRVVVGGAFLAGVVGMGEGLFSHARWRLGYLLVGLVCALFGPSIDFLRFADGEYVYLTPTASLVATALWFTLFPLMFRHLDEIPGLLGHILAVTFSLMLMAVLLMERGAPDAFFMAFSGLALLGAFWSRFGNAYRQAGLSMSAMWSILVAGTAMFGTSKGIVFSSMLFLSLGLFAIPMVEVSLRWVSMMFSERPYGTERLYRHMIARGLEHPDAVRFVAGLCALVSIVAALLQSPVTYMARIWWLVAGLCALAVILPLLLKRRSRSPMAQEKPSLWGVRIDNVSMNYAISRARGLISNPGGGGAQLVVTVNALGMDEAVRDADYHQILQDASMVLADGVGLLWGMRFLGMPMLERVAGIDFAEQLCRIAAVEGWPVYFLGAKGETASACAEVLLSRYPGLSVAGARDGYFDLEDAGVPDAVVASGAKILLVAMGQPRQEKWVALHRERLGNVLAVGVGGAFDVFSGRLSRAPVLMQRIGMEWLYRLFQEPGRWRKDLRLMAFVLRVLATRLGLYSWRDRQGAR
;
A
#
# COMPACT_ATOMS: atom_id res chain seq x y z
N MET A 1 -21.81 34.09 -12.99
CA MET A 1 -21.56 33.28 -11.76
C MET A 1 -22.47 32.05 -11.69
N ASP A 2 -23.58 32.03 -12.43
CA ASP A 2 -24.61 30.99 -12.35
C ASP A 2 -24.15 29.59 -12.78
N GLY A 3 -23.26 29.47 -13.78
CA GLY A 3 -22.73 28.18 -14.24
C GLY A 3 -21.79 27.47 -13.25
N TYR A 4 -21.00 28.23 -12.49
CA TYR A 4 -20.11 27.69 -11.45
C TYR A 4 -20.93 27.19 -10.25
N ALA A 5 -21.94 27.95 -9.81
CA ALA A 5 -22.82 27.56 -8.70
C ALA A 5 -23.61 26.28 -9.03
N ALA A 6 -24.17 26.18 -10.23
CA ALA A 6 -24.86 24.98 -10.70
C ALA A 6 -23.93 23.75 -10.72
N THR A 7 -22.70 23.92 -11.20
CA THR A 7 -21.66 22.88 -11.19
C THR A 7 -21.35 22.39 -9.78
N VAL A 8 -21.10 23.32 -8.85
CA VAL A 8 -20.77 22.99 -7.45
C VAL A 8 -21.92 22.25 -6.79
N MET A 9 -23.16 22.73 -6.95
CA MET A 9 -24.35 22.07 -6.39
C MET A 9 -24.55 20.66 -6.99
N GLY A 10 -24.50 20.53 -8.32
CA GLY A 10 -24.70 19.25 -9.01
C GLY A 10 -23.66 18.19 -8.64
N CYS A 11 -22.38 18.57 -8.65
CA CYS A 11 -21.28 17.65 -8.33
C CYS A 11 -21.27 17.27 -6.84
N SER A 12 -21.55 18.22 -5.96
CA SER A 12 -21.62 17.95 -4.51
C SER A 12 -22.80 17.05 -4.18
N ALA A 13 -23.96 17.28 -4.79
CA ALA A 13 -25.13 16.41 -4.64
C ALA A 13 -24.83 14.99 -5.13
N ALA A 14 -24.22 14.83 -6.31
CA ALA A 14 -23.82 13.53 -6.83
C ALA A 14 -22.83 12.79 -5.90
N ALA A 15 -21.84 13.51 -5.36
CA ALA A 15 -20.88 12.97 -4.39
C ALA A 15 -21.58 12.50 -3.09
N LEU A 16 -22.52 13.29 -2.56
CA LEU A 16 -23.31 12.92 -1.38
C LEU A 16 -24.20 11.70 -1.63
N VAL A 17 -24.85 11.63 -2.80
CA VAL A 17 -25.62 10.44 -3.22
C VAL A 17 -24.71 9.22 -3.29
N CYS A 18 -23.51 9.34 -3.87
CA CYS A 18 -22.53 8.25 -3.90
C CYS A 18 -22.13 7.77 -2.50
N ILE A 19 -21.94 8.69 -1.55
CA ILE A 19 -21.63 8.35 -0.15
C ILE A 19 -22.80 7.61 0.49
N GLY A 20 -24.03 8.08 0.28
CA GLY A 20 -25.26 7.44 0.79
C GLY A 20 -25.45 6.03 0.24
N VAL A 21 -25.32 5.84 -1.08
CA VAL A 21 -25.41 4.53 -1.73
C VAL A 21 -24.32 3.60 -1.20
N GLN A 22 -23.07 4.07 -1.10
CA GLN A 22 -21.97 3.27 -0.53
C GLN A 22 -22.26 2.85 0.92
N TYR A 23 -22.80 3.75 1.74
CA TYR A 23 -23.14 3.45 3.13
C TYR A 23 -24.22 2.37 3.25
N TRP A 24 -25.28 2.45 2.44
CA TRP A 24 -26.38 1.50 2.45
C TRP A 24 -25.93 0.13 1.94
N VAL A 25 -25.26 0.10 0.79
CA VAL A 25 -24.90 -1.14 0.12
C VAL A 25 -23.76 -1.90 0.84
N LYS A 26 -22.88 -1.19 1.55
CA LYS A 26 -21.81 -1.82 2.34
C LYS A 26 -22.33 -2.83 3.37
N ARG A 27 -23.58 -2.71 3.82
CA ARG A 27 -24.21 -3.66 4.75
C ARG A 27 -24.85 -4.86 4.07
N ALA A 28 -25.14 -4.77 2.77
CA ALA A 28 -25.93 -5.74 2.04
C ALA A 28 -25.11 -6.62 1.07
N LEU A 29 -23.98 -6.11 0.54
CA LEU A 29 -23.17 -6.83 -0.44
C LEU A 29 -21.89 -7.41 0.16
N GLU A 30 -21.44 -8.52 -0.43
CA GLU A 30 -20.12 -9.09 -0.17
C GLU A 30 -18.99 -8.12 -0.55
N PRO A 31 -17.79 -8.20 0.06
CA PRO A 31 -16.69 -7.27 -0.20
C PRO A 31 -16.26 -7.16 -1.67
N ARG A 32 -16.29 -8.27 -2.44
CA ARG A 32 -15.97 -8.26 -3.88
C ARG A 32 -17.03 -7.49 -4.68
N GLN A 33 -18.30 -7.86 -4.48
CA GLN A 33 -19.44 -7.22 -5.14
C GLN A 33 -19.52 -5.73 -4.80
N TYR A 34 -19.26 -5.37 -3.55
CA TYR A 34 -19.12 -3.99 -3.09
C TYR A 34 -17.98 -3.25 -3.82
N GLY A 35 -16.84 -3.91 -4.03
CA GLY A 35 -15.72 -3.36 -4.81
C GLY A 35 -16.11 -3.00 -6.24
N TYR A 36 -16.76 -3.92 -6.95
CA TYR A 36 -17.24 -3.71 -8.32
C TYR A 36 -18.33 -2.64 -8.40
N LEU A 37 -19.30 -2.67 -7.48
CA LEU A 37 -20.36 -1.67 -7.45
C LEU A 37 -19.80 -0.27 -7.25
N ARG A 38 -18.77 -0.10 -6.40
CA ARG A 38 -18.13 1.20 -6.21
C ARG A 38 -17.50 1.73 -7.50
N ASP A 39 -16.86 0.86 -8.27
CA ASP A 39 -16.21 1.23 -9.52
C ASP A 39 -17.26 1.61 -10.57
N LEU A 40 -18.35 0.85 -10.64
CA LEU A 40 -19.47 1.12 -11.53
C LEU A 40 -20.24 2.38 -11.13
N LEU A 41 -20.43 2.61 -9.83
CA LEU A 41 -21.05 3.82 -9.30
C LEU A 41 -20.20 5.05 -9.63
N LEU A 42 -18.87 4.97 -9.48
CA LEU A 42 -17.96 6.05 -9.83
C LEU A 42 -17.99 6.35 -11.33
N ALA A 43 -17.81 5.33 -12.18
CA ALA A 43 -17.82 5.48 -13.62
C ALA A 43 -19.18 6.00 -14.13
N GLY A 44 -20.28 5.43 -13.64
CA GLY A 44 -21.64 5.86 -13.97
C GLY A 44 -21.92 7.30 -13.53
N THR A 45 -21.43 7.71 -12.36
CA THR A 45 -21.60 9.10 -11.89
C THR A 45 -20.83 10.08 -12.77
N TRP A 46 -19.61 9.74 -13.19
CA TRP A 46 -18.86 10.55 -14.15
C TRP A 46 -19.61 10.72 -15.47
N VAL A 47 -20.15 9.62 -16.03
CA VAL A 47 -20.94 9.66 -17.27
C VAL A 47 -22.19 10.54 -17.11
N LEU A 48 -22.94 10.38 -16.01
CA LEU A 48 -24.13 11.19 -15.75
C LEU A 48 -23.81 12.68 -15.60
N LEU A 49 -22.77 13.02 -14.85
CA LEU A 49 -22.33 14.40 -14.71
C LEU A 49 -21.89 14.99 -16.06
N GLY A 50 -21.15 14.23 -16.88
CA GLY A 50 -20.74 14.65 -18.22
C GLY A 50 -21.93 14.87 -19.17
N VAL A 51 -22.98 14.06 -19.08
CA VAL A 51 -24.20 14.21 -19.89
C VAL A 51 -25.04 15.41 -19.44
N TRP A 52 -25.21 15.61 -18.14
CA TRP A 52 -26.10 16.66 -17.61
C TRP A 52 -25.47 18.05 -17.59
N PHE A 53 -24.19 18.14 -17.28
CA PHE A 53 -23.49 19.42 -17.07
C PHE A 53 -22.37 19.66 -18.09
N GLY A 54 -21.93 18.64 -18.83
CA GLY A 54 -20.82 18.73 -19.76
C GLY A 54 -21.18 19.32 -21.13
N ASN A 55 -20.27 20.13 -21.66
CA ASN A 55 -20.28 20.56 -23.05
C ASN A 55 -19.89 19.38 -23.98
N ALA A 56 -19.81 19.63 -25.31
CA ALA A 56 -19.48 18.57 -26.28
C ALA A 56 -18.11 17.93 -25.99
N ASP A 57 -17.10 18.73 -25.72
CA ASP A 57 -15.73 18.25 -25.50
C ASP A 57 -15.61 17.45 -24.19
N VAL A 58 -16.27 17.90 -23.12
CA VAL A 58 -16.36 17.20 -21.83
C VAL A 58 -17.04 15.84 -22.01
N ARG A 59 -18.11 15.76 -22.80
CA ARG A 59 -18.78 14.49 -23.09
C ARG A 59 -17.85 13.52 -23.80
N VAL A 60 -17.03 13.99 -24.73
CA VAL A 60 -16.05 13.14 -25.43
C VAL A 60 -14.95 12.67 -24.48
N VAL A 61 -14.42 13.54 -23.62
CA VAL A 61 -13.40 13.15 -22.63
C VAL A 61 -13.96 12.13 -21.63
N VAL A 62 -15.16 12.36 -21.09
CA VAL A 62 -15.80 11.44 -20.14
C VAL A 62 -16.14 10.09 -20.82
N GLY A 63 -16.63 10.12 -22.06
CA GLY A 63 -16.87 8.91 -22.86
C GLY A 63 -15.57 8.15 -23.15
N GLY A 64 -14.50 8.86 -23.53
CA GLY A 64 -13.18 8.30 -23.73
C GLY A 64 -12.59 7.70 -22.44
N ALA A 65 -12.82 8.33 -21.29
CA ALA A 65 -12.41 7.80 -19.99
C ALA A 65 -13.14 6.49 -19.66
N PHE A 66 -14.45 6.43 -19.90
CA PHE A 66 -15.21 5.19 -19.74
C PHE A 66 -14.67 4.08 -20.65
N LEU A 67 -14.43 4.37 -21.93
CA LEU A 67 -13.84 3.41 -22.88
C LEU A 67 -12.44 2.96 -22.46
N ALA A 68 -11.58 3.87 -21.98
CA ALA A 68 -10.28 3.51 -21.44
C ALA A 68 -10.40 2.58 -20.22
N GLY A 69 -11.39 2.82 -19.37
CA GLY A 69 -11.72 1.93 -18.26
C GLY A 69 -12.13 0.52 -18.72
N VAL A 70 -12.89 0.41 -19.81
CA VAL A 70 -13.24 -0.87 -20.44
C VAL A 70 -12.00 -1.56 -21.02
N VAL A 71 -11.12 -0.83 -21.71
CA VAL A 71 -9.85 -1.36 -22.22
C VAL A 71 -8.97 -1.88 -21.07
N GLY A 72 -8.86 -1.12 -19.98
CA GLY A 72 -8.11 -1.52 -18.79
C GLY A 72 -8.72 -2.73 -18.07
N MET A 73 -10.05 -2.86 -18.08
CA MET A 73 -10.73 -4.07 -17.60
C MET A 73 -10.41 -5.28 -18.48
N GLY A 74 -10.44 -5.13 -19.81
CA GLY A 74 -10.06 -6.17 -20.77
C GLY A 74 -8.61 -6.61 -20.59
N GLU A 75 -7.68 -5.66 -20.37
CA GLU A 75 -6.29 -5.97 -20.07
C GLU A 75 -6.11 -6.76 -18.76
N GLY A 76 -6.90 -6.44 -17.73
CA GLY A 76 -6.85 -7.16 -16.46
C GLY A 76 -7.43 -8.58 -16.53
N LEU A 77 -8.41 -8.81 -17.40
CA LEU A 77 -9.08 -10.09 -17.57
C LEU A 77 -8.36 -11.02 -18.56
N PHE A 78 -7.75 -10.45 -19.59
CA PHE A 78 -7.12 -11.20 -20.67
C PHE A 78 -5.64 -10.81 -20.80
N SER A 79 -4.74 -11.77 -20.56
CA SER A 79 -3.28 -11.55 -20.52
C SER A 79 -2.63 -11.24 -21.88
N HIS A 80 -3.41 -11.09 -22.96
CA HIS A 80 -2.88 -10.83 -24.31
C HIS A 80 -2.50 -9.35 -24.51
N ALA A 81 -1.29 -9.11 -25.04
CA ALA A 81 -0.72 -7.78 -25.28
C ALA A 81 -1.56 -6.86 -26.20
N ARG A 82 -2.53 -7.41 -26.94
CA ARG A 82 -3.33 -6.68 -27.93
C ARG A 82 -4.31 -5.67 -27.31
N TRP A 83 -4.76 -5.87 -26.08
CA TRP A 83 -5.67 -4.93 -25.40
C TRP A 83 -5.05 -3.54 -25.23
N ARG A 84 -3.72 -3.46 -25.13
CA ARG A 84 -2.99 -2.17 -25.01
C ARG A 84 -3.13 -1.30 -26.25
N LEU A 85 -3.33 -1.90 -27.42
CA LEU A 85 -3.60 -1.15 -28.65
C LEU A 85 -4.97 -0.45 -28.59
N GLY A 86 -5.88 -0.88 -27.72
CA GLY A 86 -7.16 -0.22 -27.48
C GLY A 86 -6.99 1.22 -26.99
N TYR A 87 -5.92 1.54 -26.25
CA TYR A 87 -5.66 2.91 -25.82
C TYR A 87 -5.33 3.86 -26.99
N LEU A 88 -4.74 3.35 -28.08
CA LEU A 88 -4.53 4.14 -29.31
C LEU A 88 -5.86 4.52 -29.95
N LEU A 89 -6.82 3.60 -29.97
CA LEU A 89 -8.15 3.85 -30.51
C LEU A 89 -8.91 4.88 -29.64
N VAL A 90 -8.84 4.75 -28.32
CA VAL A 90 -9.41 5.75 -27.40
C VAL A 90 -8.76 7.12 -27.62
N GLY A 91 -7.43 7.17 -27.72
CA GLY A 91 -6.70 8.42 -27.97
C GLY A 91 -7.09 9.07 -29.29
N LEU A 92 -7.24 8.29 -30.36
CA LEU A 92 -7.69 8.77 -31.67
C LEU A 92 -9.12 9.32 -31.63
N VAL A 93 -10.04 8.63 -30.94
CA VAL A 93 -11.43 9.11 -30.76
C VAL A 93 -11.45 10.44 -30.01
N CYS A 94 -10.71 10.55 -28.90
CA CYS A 94 -10.60 11.80 -28.16
C CYS A 94 -9.98 12.92 -29.01
N ALA A 95 -9.01 12.61 -29.86
CA ALA A 95 -8.36 13.60 -30.71
C ALA A 95 -9.22 14.07 -31.91
N LEU A 96 -10.09 13.21 -32.43
CA LEU A 96 -10.98 13.55 -33.55
C LEU A 96 -12.22 14.34 -33.12
N PHE A 97 -12.78 14.02 -31.95
CA PHE A 97 -14.07 14.57 -31.53
C PHE A 97 -14.00 15.45 -30.27
N GLY A 98 -12.88 15.40 -29.54
CA GLY A 98 -12.70 16.08 -28.28
C GLY A 98 -11.79 17.30 -28.39
N PRO A 99 -11.23 17.76 -27.26
CA PRO A 99 -10.36 18.93 -27.26
C PRO A 99 -9.07 18.62 -28.02
N SER A 100 -8.56 19.60 -28.77
CA SER A 100 -7.33 19.50 -29.56
C SER A 100 -6.18 20.37 -29.02
N ILE A 101 -4.95 19.97 -29.30
CA ILE A 101 -3.73 20.74 -29.04
C ILE A 101 -3.40 21.54 -30.31
N ASP A 102 -3.92 22.76 -30.43
CA ASP A 102 -3.77 23.54 -31.67
C ASP A 102 -2.51 24.42 -31.72
N PHE A 103 -1.96 24.79 -30.57
CA PHE A 103 -0.74 25.59 -30.50
C PHE A 103 0.04 25.36 -29.21
N LEU A 104 1.34 25.64 -29.25
CA LEU A 104 2.25 25.60 -28.12
C LEU A 104 2.72 27.02 -27.80
N ARG A 105 2.74 27.40 -26.52
CA ARG A 105 3.29 28.69 -26.07
C ARG A 105 4.65 28.49 -25.40
N PHE A 106 5.66 29.20 -25.88
CA PHE A 106 7.01 29.19 -25.30
C PHE A 106 7.20 30.26 -24.23
N ALA A 107 8.25 30.14 -23.42
CA ALA A 107 8.57 31.04 -22.30
C ALA A 107 8.76 32.50 -22.76
N ASP A 108 9.27 32.68 -23.98
CA ASP A 108 9.50 34.00 -24.60
C ASP A 108 8.19 34.67 -25.09
N GLY A 109 7.04 34.00 -24.90
CA GLY A 109 5.73 34.50 -25.29
C GLY A 109 5.31 34.19 -26.73
N GLU A 110 6.19 33.53 -27.51
CA GLU A 110 5.88 33.09 -28.87
C GLU A 110 4.87 31.92 -28.90
N TYR A 111 3.99 31.94 -29.90
CA TYR A 111 3.01 30.89 -30.15
C TYR A 111 3.38 30.14 -31.43
N VAL A 112 3.54 28.82 -31.32
CA VAL A 112 3.71 27.94 -32.47
C VAL A 112 2.41 27.20 -32.71
N TYR A 113 1.72 27.54 -33.81
CA TYR A 113 0.50 26.86 -34.23
C TYR A 113 0.85 25.57 -34.96
N LEU A 114 0.15 24.49 -34.59
CA LEU A 114 0.34 23.18 -35.18
C LEU A 114 -0.54 23.05 -36.44
N THR A 115 -0.04 22.35 -37.45
CA THR A 115 -0.87 21.96 -38.59
C THR A 115 -1.98 21.01 -38.12
N PRO A 116 -3.12 20.91 -38.83
CA PRO A 116 -4.22 20.03 -38.41
C PRO A 116 -3.78 18.57 -38.19
N THR A 117 -2.88 18.08 -39.03
CA THR A 117 -2.30 16.73 -38.88
C THR A 117 -1.41 16.62 -37.65
N ALA A 118 -0.58 17.63 -37.37
CA ALA A 118 0.28 17.64 -36.20
C ALA A 118 -0.52 17.78 -34.89
N SER A 119 -1.57 18.62 -34.87
CA SER A 119 -2.50 18.76 -33.75
C SER A 119 -3.20 17.43 -33.44
N LEU A 120 -3.71 16.75 -34.47
CA LEU A 120 -4.35 15.44 -34.33
C LEU A 120 -3.38 14.40 -33.75
N VAL A 121 -2.17 14.28 -34.30
CA VAL A 121 -1.17 13.33 -33.83
C VAL A 121 -0.74 13.62 -32.39
N ALA A 122 -0.45 14.89 -32.07
CA ALA A 122 -0.06 15.30 -30.73
C ALA A 122 -1.15 14.99 -29.70
N THR A 123 -2.41 15.29 -30.03
CA THR A 123 -3.56 15.03 -29.17
C THR A 123 -3.81 13.53 -28.99
N ALA A 124 -3.72 12.73 -30.06
CA ALA A 124 -3.90 11.29 -29.98
C ALA A 124 -2.80 10.62 -29.14
N LEU A 125 -1.55 11.05 -29.30
CA LEU A 125 -0.43 10.59 -28.47
C LEU A 125 -0.63 10.97 -27.01
N TRP A 126 -1.08 12.20 -26.74
CA TRP A 126 -1.37 12.68 -25.38
C TRP A 126 -2.34 11.75 -24.66
N PHE A 127 -3.53 11.52 -25.24
CA PHE A 127 -4.53 10.64 -24.61
C PHE A 127 -4.12 9.16 -24.58
N THR A 128 -3.23 8.70 -25.46
CA THR A 128 -2.72 7.31 -25.46
C THR A 128 -1.67 7.08 -24.38
N LEU A 129 -0.76 8.05 -24.18
CA LEU A 129 0.37 7.88 -23.26
C LEU A 129 -0.08 7.88 -21.80
N PHE A 130 -1.09 8.68 -21.45
CA PHE A 130 -1.57 8.82 -20.07
C PHE A 130 -2.01 7.50 -19.41
N PRO A 131 -2.87 6.66 -20.03
CA PRO A 131 -3.20 5.34 -19.49
C PRO A 131 -1.99 4.45 -19.26
N LEU A 132 -1.02 4.47 -20.18
CA LEU A 132 0.22 3.69 -20.07
C LEU A 132 1.09 4.17 -18.89
N MET A 133 1.11 5.48 -18.63
CA MET A 133 1.82 6.06 -17.49
C MET A 133 1.15 5.69 -16.17
N PHE A 134 -0.16 5.86 -16.08
CA PHE A 134 -0.93 5.66 -14.84
C PHE A 134 -0.90 4.23 -14.36
N ARG A 135 -0.81 3.27 -15.28
CA ARG A 135 -0.57 1.87 -14.95
C ARG A 135 0.66 1.69 -14.05
N HIS A 136 1.77 2.32 -14.39
CA HIS A 136 3.02 2.20 -13.62
C HIS A 136 2.90 2.89 -12.26
N LEU A 137 2.11 3.97 -12.16
CA LEU A 137 1.83 4.61 -10.87
C LEU A 137 1.00 3.72 -9.96
N ASP A 138 0.09 2.95 -10.55
CA ASP A 138 -0.79 2.02 -9.84
C ASP A 138 -0.06 0.75 -9.40
N GLU A 139 1.16 0.48 -9.89
CA GLU A 139 2.01 -0.60 -9.36
C GLU A 139 2.35 -0.35 -7.89
N ILE A 140 2.61 0.91 -7.50
CA ILE A 140 2.80 1.32 -6.10
C ILE A 140 1.41 1.48 -5.45
N PRO A 141 1.04 0.63 -4.48
CA PRO A 141 -0.25 0.75 -3.81
C PRO A 141 -0.42 2.14 -3.19
N GLY A 142 -1.63 2.71 -3.31
CA GLY A 142 -2.00 4.00 -2.74
C GLY A 142 -1.37 5.25 -3.38
N LEU A 143 -0.34 5.11 -4.23
CA LEU A 143 0.34 6.26 -4.84
C LEU A 143 -0.58 7.00 -5.81
N LEU A 144 -1.26 6.26 -6.70
CA LEU A 144 -2.13 6.84 -7.70
C LEU A 144 -3.22 7.74 -7.08
N GLY A 145 -3.87 7.31 -5.99
CA GLY A 145 -4.91 8.10 -5.34
C GLY A 145 -4.39 9.40 -4.73
N HIS A 146 -3.19 9.40 -4.17
CA HIS A 146 -2.55 10.62 -3.64
C HIS A 146 -2.14 11.57 -4.77
N ILE A 147 -1.56 11.05 -5.86
CA ILE A 147 -1.22 11.84 -7.04
C ILE A 147 -2.49 12.47 -7.63
N LEU A 148 -3.58 11.71 -7.77
CA LEU A 148 -4.86 12.21 -8.26
C LEU A 148 -5.41 13.35 -7.40
N ALA A 149 -5.35 13.23 -6.07
CA ALA A 149 -5.82 14.28 -5.16
C ALA A 149 -5.02 15.56 -5.33
N VAL A 150 -3.69 15.46 -5.39
CA VAL A 150 -2.81 16.60 -5.65
C VAL A 150 -3.12 17.19 -7.03
N THR A 151 -3.28 16.35 -8.05
CA THR A 151 -3.55 16.77 -9.43
C THR A 151 -4.81 17.61 -9.54
N PHE A 152 -5.95 17.07 -9.10
CA PHE A 152 -7.21 17.80 -9.18
C PHE A 152 -7.25 19.02 -8.26
N SER A 153 -6.58 19.00 -7.11
CA SER A 153 -6.49 20.17 -6.22
C SER A 153 -5.71 21.31 -6.88
N LEU A 154 -4.55 21.01 -7.48
CA LEU A 154 -3.74 22.01 -8.15
C LEU A 154 -4.38 22.50 -9.45
N MET A 155 -5.04 21.63 -10.21
CA MET A 155 -5.83 22.03 -11.39
C MET A 155 -6.99 22.95 -11.00
N LEU A 156 -7.74 22.62 -9.95
CA LEU A 156 -8.83 23.45 -9.47
C LEU A 156 -8.32 24.82 -9.01
N MET A 157 -7.22 24.85 -8.27
CA MET A 157 -6.57 26.10 -7.86
C MET A 157 -6.11 26.92 -9.07
N ALA A 158 -5.50 26.28 -10.07
CA ALA A 158 -5.08 26.95 -11.30
C ALA A 158 -6.27 27.60 -12.02
N VAL A 159 -7.41 26.91 -12.10
CA VAL A 159 -8.64 27.42 -12.74
C VAL A 159 -9.28 28.56 -11.95
N LEU A 160 -9.26 28.49 -10.61
CA LEU A 160 -9.80 29.54 -9.75
C LEU A 160 -8.98 30.84 -9.78
N LEU A 161 -7.67 30.73 -10.02
CA LEU A 161 -6.76 31.88 -10.11
C LEU A 161 -6.75 32.54 -11.49
N MET A 162 -7.55 32.05 -12.44
CA MET A 162 -7.59 32.60 -13.81
C MET A 162 -8.44 33.86 -13.87
N GLU A 163 -7.93 34.88 -14.58
CA GLU A 163 -8.69 36.10 -14.87
C GLU A 163 -9.84 35.85 -15.86
N ARG A 164 -9.63 34.96 -16.84
CA ARG A 164 -10.67 34.50 -17.76
C ARG A 164 -11.14 33.13 -17.31
N GLY A 165 -12.40 33.03 -16.86
CA GLY A 165 -12.98 31.78 -16.43
C GLY A 165 -12.94 30.67 -17.51
N ALA A 166 -12.59 29.47 -17.07
CA ALA A 166 -12.65 28.22 -17.85
C ALA A 166 -13.70 27.28 -17.22
N PRO A 167 -14.98 27.39 -17.60
CA PRO A 167 -16.06 26.65 -16.94
C PRO A 167 -15.90 25.13 -17.09
N ASP A 168 -15.42 24.66 -18.24
CA ASP A 168 -15.25 23.23 -18.52
C ASP A 168 -14.10 22.62 -17.70
N ALA A 169 -12.98 23.33 -17.60
CA ALA A 169 -11.85 22.94 -16.77
C ALA A 169 -12.22 22.94 -15.28
N PHE A 170 -13.01 23.93 -14.85
CA PHE A 170 -13.53 23.98 -13.48
C PHE A 170 -14.45 22.79 -13.20
N PHE A 171 -15.39 22.51 -14.11
CA PHE A 171 -16.30 21.38 -13.98
C PHE A 171 -15.54 20.07 -13.83
N MET A 172 -14.57 19.81 -14.69
CA MET A 172 -13.76 18.59 -14.62
C MET A 172 -12.92 18.52 -13.35
N ALA A 173 -12.25 19.61 -12.97
CA ALA A 173 -11.38 19.63 -11.80
C ALA A 173 -12.16 19.48 -10.48
N PHE A 174 -13.28 20.19 -10.36
CA PHE A 174 -14.15 20.11 -9.18
C PHE A 174 -14.84 18.74 -9.07
N SER A 175 -15.37 18.21 -10.19
CA SER A 175 -15.98 16.87 -10.22
C SER A 175 -14.97 15.78 -9.83
N GLY A 176 -13.75 15.86 -10.37
CA GLY A 176 -12.68 14.94 -10.02
C GLY A 176 -12.33 14.96 -8.54
N LEU A 177 -12.20 16.14 -7.94
CA LEU A 177 -11.92 16.27 -6.51
C LEU A 177 -13.09 15.78 -5.64
N ALA A 178 -14.33 16.16 -5.98
CA ALA A 178 -15.53 15.77 -5.24
C ALA A 178 -15.74 14.24 -5.25
N LEU A 179 -15.61 13.61 -6.42
CA LEU A 179 -15.74 12.16 -6.55
C LEU A 179 -14.55 11.43 -5.92
N LEU A 180 -13.31 11.93 -6.07
CA LEU A 180 -12.17 11.33 -5.38
C LEU A 180 -12.34 11.38 -3.85
N GLY A 181 -12.91 12.47 -3.33
CA GLY A 181 -13.28 12.61 -1.91
C GLY A 181 -14.36 11.60 -1.48
N ALA A 182 -15.45 11.49 -2.24
CA ALA A 182 -16.53 10.52 -1.98
C ALA A 182 -16.05 9.05 -2.02
N PHE A 183 -14.99 8.78 -2.78
CA PHE A 183 -14.36 7.46 -2.90
C PHE A 183 -12.98 7.39 -2.22
N TRP A 184 -12.66 8.30 -1.30
CA TRP A 184 -11.34 8.37 -0.66
C TRP A 184 -10.98 7.08 0.10
N SER A 185 -11.97 6.41 0.69
CA SER A 185 -11.76 5.12 1.34
C SER A 185 -11.30 4.00 0.39
N ARG A 186 -11.46 4.17 -0.93
CA ARG A 186 -10.90 3.28 -1.95
C ARG A 186 -9.51 3.73 -2.38
N PHE A 187 -9.38 4.96 -2.86
CA PHE A 187 -8.16 5.44 -3.53
C PHE A 187 -7.10 6.01 -2.58
N GLY A 188 -7.52 6.54 -1.42
CA GLY A 188 -6.61 7.05 -0.38
C GLY A 188 -6.03 5.97 0.53
N ASN A 189 -6.42 4.70 0.35
CA ASN A 189 -5.84 3.61 1.13
C ASN A 189 -4.42 3.33 0.61
N ALA A 190 -3.43 3.58 1.48
CA ALA A 190 -2.02 3.39 1.14
C ALA A 190 -1.73 1.99 0.58
N TYR A 191 -2.41 0.94 1.06
CA TYR A 191 -2.06 -0.44 0.70
C TYR A 191 -2.87 -1.02 -0.44
N ARG A 192 -3.64 -0.20 -1.16
CA ARG A 192 -4.54 -0.69 -2.21
C ARG A 192 -4.25 -0.02 -3.55
N GLN A 193 -4.16 -0.83 -4.60
CA GLN A 193 -4.13 -0.36 -5.98
C GLN A 193 -5.55 0.03 -6.44
N ALA A 194 -5.66 0.99 -7.35
CA ALA A 194 -6.93 1.38 -7.95
C ALA A 194 -7.48 0.26 -8.86
N GLY A 195 -6.58 -0.42 -9.58
CA GLY A 195 -6.85 -1.40 -10.61
C GLY A 195 -6.76 -0.78 -12.01
N LEU A 196 -6.35 -1.59 -13.00
CA LEU A 196 -6.10 -1.18 -14.39
C LEU A 196 -7.27 -0.42 -15.04
N SER A 197 -8.51 -0.84 -14.77
CA SER A 197 -9.71 -0.16 -15.27
C SER A 197 -9.84 1.26 -14.72
N MET A 198 -9.72 1.41 -13.39
CA MET A 198 -9.88 2.72 -12.75
C MET A 198 -8.69 3.63 -13.05
N SER A 199 -7.46 3.11 -13.11
CA SER A 199 -6.28 3.90 -13.45
C SER A 199 -6.35 4.45 -14.88
N ALA A 200 -6.78 3.63 -15.84
CA ALA A 200 -6.98 4.07 -17.22
C ALA A 200 -8.09 5.13 -17.34
N MET A 201 -9.23 4.95 -16.67
CA MET A 201 -10.32 5.94 -16.67
C MET A 201 -9.84 7.28 -16.11
N TRP A 202 -9.24 7.28 -14.92
CA TRP A 202 -8.73 8.49 -14.27
C TRP A 202 -7.63 9.18 -15.10
N SER A 203 -6.82 8.43 -15.83
CA SER A 203 -5.78 9.02 -16.68
C SER A 203 -6.34 9.86 -17.83
N ILE A 204 -7.44 9.44 -18.46
CA ILE A 204 -8.07 10.19 -19.55
C ILE A 204 -8.76 11.44 -18.99
N LEU A 205 -9.39 11.32 -17.82
CA LEU A 205 -9.98 12.48 -17.13
C LEU A 205 -8.93 13.54 -16.81
N VAL A 206 -7.77 13.13 -16.29
CA VAL A 206 -6.64 14.04 -16.03
C VAL A 206 -6.11 14.64 -17.34
N ALA A 207 -5.86 13.82 -18.37
CA ALA A 207 -5.38 14.28 -19.67
C ALA A 207 -6.32 15.30 -20.31
N GLY A 208 -7.64 15.06 -20.26
CA GLY A 208 -8.65 15.97 -20.80
C GLY A 208 -8.78 17.24 -19.97
N THR A 209 -8.74 17.15 -18.64
CA THR A 209 -8.75 18.35 -17.76
C THR A 209 -7.55 19.26 -18.05
N ALA A 210 -6.37 18.69 -18.30
CA ALA A 210 -5.17 19.44 -18.69
C ALA A 210 -5.34 20.18 -20.03
N MET A 211 -6.21 19.69 -20.91
CA MET A 211 -6.53 20.28 -22.20
C MET A 211 -7.73 21.23 -22.17
N PHE A 212 -8.54 21.21 -21.11
CA PHE A 212 -9.63 22.18 -21.02
C PHE A 212 -9.07 23.56 -20.66
N GLY A 213 -9.26 24.51 -21.59
CA GLY A 213 -8.75 25.88 -21.51
C GLY A 213 -7.69 26.22 -22.56
N THR A 214 -7.21 25.24 -23.31
CA THR A 214 -6.19 25.41 -24.38
C THR A 214 -6.56 26.43 -25.43
N SER A 215 -7.84 26.61 -25.73
CA SER A 215 -8.28 27.58 -26.74
C SER A 215 -7.99 29.06 -26.41
N LYS A 216 -7.48 29.38 -25.21
CA LYS A 216 -7.25 30.78 -24.75
C LYS A 216 -5.79 31.14 -24.40
N GLY A 217 -4.79 30.43 -24.92
CA GLY A 217 -3.39 30.92 -25.01
C GLY A 217 -2.54 30.78 -23.75
N ILE A 218 -3.09 31.14 -22.59
CA ILE A 218 -2.38 31.19 -21.31
C ILE A 218 -2.58 29.90 -20.50
N VAL A 219 -3.72 29.24 -20.69
CA VAL A 219 -4.17 28.09 -19.90
C VAL A 219 -3.43 26.80 -20.26
N PHE A 220 -3.11 26.61 -21.55
CA PHE A 220 -2.49 25.39 -22.05
C PHE A 220 -1.15 25.14 -21.36
N SER A 221 -0.27 26.14 -21.29
CA SER A 221 1.05 25.95 -20.66
C SER A 221 0.87 25.64 -19.16
N SER A 222 0.14 26.47 -18.41
CA SER A 222 0.01 26.26 -16.96
C SER A 222 -0.68 24.93 -16.58
N MET A 223 -1.74 24.48 -17.27
CA MET A 223 -2.42 23.22 -16.92
C MET A 223 -1.73 21.98 -17.50
N LEU A 224 -1.15 22.05 -18.70
CA LEU A 224 -0.38 20.95 -19.29
C LEU A 224 0.88 20.70 -18.48
N PHE A 225 1.66 21.74 -18.14
CA PHE A 225 2.89 21.57 -17.40
C PHE A 225 2.67 21.25 -15.93
N LEU A 226 1.55 21.66 -15.33
CA LEU A 226 1.11 21.14 -14.04
C LEU A 226 0.86 19.63 -14.12
N SER A 227 0.18 19.20 -15.18
CA SER A 227 -0.13 17.80 -15.45
C SER A 227 1.06 16.99 -15.99
N LEU A 228 2.19 17.61 -16.31
CA LEU A 228 3.43 16.92 -16.64
C LEU A 228 4.39 16.93 -15.44
N GLY A 229 4.46 18.04 -14.71
CA GLY A 229 5.25 18.17 -13.49
C GLY A 229 4.85 17.15 -12.42
N LEU A 230 3.54 16.85 -12.32
CA LEU A 230 3.02 15.88 -11.35
C LEU A 230 3.44 14.45 -11.67
N PHE A 231 3.81 14.21 -12.91
CA PHE A 231 4.21 12.91 -13.43
C PHE A 231 5.70 12.84 -13.75
N ALA A 232 6.43 13.96 -13.63
CA ALA A 232 7.81 14.10 -14.05
C ALA A 232 8.73 13.06 -13.42
N ILE A 233 8.58 12.78 -12.12
CA ILE A 233 9.41 11.78 -11.42
C ILE A 233 9.14 10.36 -11.95
N PRO A 234 7.88 9.88 -11.97
CA PRO A 234 7.53 8.64 -12.66
C PRO A 234 7.99 8.58 -14.12
N MET A 235 7.83 9.65 -14.89
CA MET A 235 8.27 9.72 -16.28
C MET A 235 9.78 9.54 -16.41
N VAL A 236 10.55 10.21 -15.56
CA VAL A 236 12.02 10.11 -15.54
C VAL A 236 12.46 8.70 -15.16
N GLU A 237 11.83 8.07 -14.17
CA GLU A 237 12.18 6.70 -13.78
C GLU A 237 11.87 5.68 -14.88
N VAL A 238 10.73 5.82 -15.55
CA VAL A 238 10.38 4.97 -16.71
C VAL A 238 11.38 5.22 -17.85
N SER A 239 11.71 6.48 -18.15
CA SER A 239 12.67 6.81 -19.21
C SER A 239 14.06 6.24 -18.93
N LEU A 240 14.55 6.38 -17.69
CA LEU A 240 15.83 5.81 -17.26
C LEU A 240 15.85 4.29 -17.38
N ARG A 241 14.73 3.62 -17.06
CA ARG A 241 14.60 2.17 -17.25
C ARG A 241 14.76 1.79 -18.72
N TRP A 242 14.09 2.47 -19.65
CA TRP A 242 14.22 2.20 -21.08
C TRP A 242 15.66 2.38 -21.57
N VAL A 243 16.32 3.47 -21.17
CA VAL A 243 17.74 3.69 -21.46
C VAL A 243 18.59 2.53 -20.92
N SER A 244 18.38 2.11 -19.68
CA SER A 244 19.18 1.02 -19.11
C SER A 244 18.93 -0.35 -19.69
N MET A 245 17.73 -0.63 -20.19
CA MET A 245 17.46 -1.87 -20.91
C MET A 245 18.29 -1.93 -22.20
N MET A 246 18.68 -0.79 -22.77
CA MET A 246 19.54 -0.73 -23.95
C MET A 246 21.03 -0.79 -23.62
N PHE A 247 21.46 -0.35 -22.43
CA PHE A 247 22.88 -0.15 -22.11
C PHE A 247 23.41 -0.96 -20.90
N SER A 248 22.58 -1.72 -20.18
CA SER A 248 22.99 -2.45 -18.98
C SER A 248 22.46 -3.89 -19.00
N GLU A 249 23.34 -4.86 -18.71
CA GLU A 249 22.96 -6.27 -18.50
C GLU A 249 22.05 -6.47 -17.27
N ARG A 250 22.01 -5.48 -16.37
CA ARG A 250 21.05 -5.40 -15.26
C ARG A 250 20.19 -4.14 -15.43
N PRO A 251 19.02 -4.25 -16.08
CA PRO A 251 18.18 -3.08 -16.33
C PRO A 251 17.68 -2.44 -15.01
N TYR A 252 17.56 -1.11 -15.00
CA TYR A 252 17.04 -0.38 -13.84
C TYR A 252 15.59 -0.80 -13.55
N GLY A 253 15.27 -1.01 -12.27
CA GLY A 253 13.90 -1.24 -11.82
C GLY A 253 13.08 0.04 -11.86
N THR A 254 11.78 -0.10 -12.16
CA THR A 254 10.78 0.95 -11.88
C THR A 254 10.76 1.27 -10.37
N GLU A 255 10.41 2.51 -10.00
CA GLU A 255 10.16 2.94 -8.61
C GLU A 255 11.42 3.16 -7.74
N ARG A 256 12.55 3.56 -8.32
CA ARG A 256 13.83 3.67 -7.58
C ARG A 256 13.74 4.63 -6.40
N LEU A 257 13.11 5.80 -6.56
CA LEU A 257 12.94 6.76 -5.47
C LEU A 257 12.13 6.17 -4.33
N TYR A 258 10.98 5.56 -4.66
CA TYR A 258 10.13 4.90 -3.68
C TYR A 258 10.88 3.75 -2.98
N ARG A 259 11.50 2.84 -3.72
CA ARG A 259 12.29 1.72 -3.17
C ARG A 259 13.47 2.21 -2.34
N HIS A 260 14.12 3.30 -2.73
CA HIS A 260 15.19 3.94 -1.98
C HIS A 260 14.68 4.56 -0.67
N MET A 261 13.49 5.14 -0.66
CA MET A 261 12.85 5.62 0.58
C MET A 261 12.52 4.46 1.52
N ILE A 262 11.97 3.36 1.00
CA ILE A 262 11.73 2.14 1.78
C ILE A 262 13.04 1.56 2.31
N ALA A 263 14.09 1.49 1.48
CA ALA A 263 15.42 1.03 1.89
C ALA A 263 16.07 1.93 2.95
N ARG A 264 15.75 3.23 2.95
CA ARG A 264 16.12 4.19 4.01
C ARG A 264 15.28 4.06 5.29
N GLY A 265 14.30 3.14 5.32
CA GLY A 265 13.50 2.85 6.50
C GLY A 265 12.25 3.73 6.67
N LEU A 266 11.83 4.46 5.62
CA LEU A 266 10.52 5.12 5.63
C LEU A 266 9.41 4.07 5.52
N GLU A 267 8.33 4.27 6.27
CA GLU A 267 7.13 3.45 6.12
C GLU A 267 6.47 3.69 4.77
N HIS A 268 5.78 2.68 4.24
CA HIS A 268 5.14 2.77 2.93
C HIS A 268 4.21 3.99 2.76
N PRO A 269 3.28 4.32 3.70
CA PRO A 269 2.42 5.49 3.58
C PRO A 269 3.21 6.81 3.57
N ASP A 270 4.31 6.88 4.34
CA ASP A 270 5.20 8.04 4.38
C ASP A 270 5.95 8.21 3.05
N ALA A 271 6.45 7.10 2.48
CA ALA A 271 7.10 7.11 1.17
C ALA A 271 6.15 7.53 0.05
N VAL A 272 4.89 7.07 0.08
CA VAL A 272 3.85 7.49 -0.89
C VAL A 272 3.58 8.99 -0.80
N ARG A 273 3.37 9.52 0.41
CA ARG A 273 3.15 10.97 0.63
C ARG A 273 4.36 11.79 0.21
N PHE A 274 5.57 11.28 0.45
CA PHE A 274 6.80 11.92 0.03
C PHE A 274 6.89 12.07 -1.49
N VAL A 275 6.66 10.99 -2.23
CA VAL A 275 6.70 11.00 -3.70
C VAL A 275 5.62 11.92 -4.26
N ALA A 276 4.38 11.82 -3.76
CA ALA A 276 3.29 12.71 -4.17
C ALA A 276 3.58 14.19 -3.86
N GLY A 277 4.20 14.48 -2.72
CA GLY A 277 4.63 15.83 -2.35
C GLY A 277 5.72 16.37 -3.28
N LEU A 278 6.71 15.55 -3.62
CA LEU A 278 7.79 15.94 -4.54
C LEU A 278 7.22 16.26 -5.94
N CYS A 279 6.31 15.42 -6.44
CA CYS A 279 5.56 15.68 -7.66
C CYS A 279 4.78 17.01 -7.58
N ALA A 280 4.09 17.27 -6.45
CA ALA A 280 3.39 18.54 -6.22
C ALA A 280 4.35 19.74 -6.34
N LEU A 281 5.52 19.65 -5.71
CA LEU A 281 6.52 20.72 -5.70
C LEU A 281 7.06 21.00 -7.10
N VAL A 282 7.42 19.97 -7.87
CA VAL A 282 7.87 20.14 -9.27
C VAL A 282 6.81 20.87 -10.09
N SER A 283 5.54 20.57 -9.85
CA SER A 283 4.40 21.14 -10.59
C SER A 283 4.11 22.57 -10.22
N ILE A 284 4.21 22.90 -8.93
CA ILE A 284 4.08 24.27 -8.43
C ILE A 284 5.22 25.14 -8.96
N VAL A 285 6.45 24.60 -8.99
CA VAL A 285 7.60 25.30 -9.60
C VAL A 285 7.37 25.53 -11.09
N ALA A 286 6.91 24.52 -11.84
CA ALA A 286 6.58 24.68 -13.26
C ALA A 286 5.49 25.75 -13.47
N ALA A 287 4.44 25.76 -12.65
CA ALA A 287 3.37 26.76 -12.69
C ALA A 287 3.88 28.18 -12.42
N LEU A 288 4.80 28.35 -11.45
CA LEU A 288 5.42 29.64 -11.12
C LEU A 288 6.32 30.17 -12.24
N LEU A 289 7.04 29.29 -12.94
CA LEU A 289 7.98 29.68 -14.01
C LEU A 289 7.28 30.09 -15.31
N GLN A 290 6.13 29.50 -15.62
CA GLN A 290 5.49 29.67 -16.94
C GLN A 290 4.40 30.73 -16.99
N SER A 291 3.86 31.11 -15.84
CA SER A 291 2.63 31.88 -15.81
C SER A 291 2.91 33.38 -15.69
N PRO A 292 2.33 34.24 -16.55
CA PRO A 292 2.20 35.66 -16.31
C PRO A 292 1.10 35.89 -15.25
N VAL A 293 1.22 35.26 -14.07
CA VAL A 293 0.21 35.37 -13.02
C VAL A 293 0.28 36.74 -12.36
N THR A 294 -0.90 37.26 -12.01
CA THR A 294 -1.05 38.39 -11.11
C THR A 294 -0.26 38.16 -9.81
N TYR A 295 0.16 39.24 -9.17
CA TYR A 295 0.88 39.18 -7.89
C TYR A 295 0.11 38.33 -6.85
N MET A 296 -1.22 38.44 -6.82
CA MET A 296 -2.09 37.64 -5.94
C MET A 296 -2.01 36.13 -6.21
N ALA A 297 -2.00 35.72 -7.48
CA ALA A 297 -1.94 34.29 -7.80
C ALA A 297 -0.56 33.67 -7.52
N ARG A 298 0.53 34.45 -7.63
CA ARG A 298 1.87 34.01 -7.18
C ARG A 298 1.92 33.71 -5.69
N ILE A 299 1.23 34.50 -4.86
CA ILE A 299 1.14 34.26 -3.41
C ILE A 299 0.48 32.90 -3.15
N TRP A 300 -0.63 32.59 -3.83
CA TRP A 300 -1.32 31.30 -3.64
C TRP A 300 -0.46 30.10 -4.08
N TRP A 301 0.29 30.22 -5.18
CA TRP A 301 1.26 29.19 -5.57
C TRP A 301 2.40 29.02 -4.55
N LEU A 302 2.90 30.11 -3.97
CA LEU A 302 3.90 30.05 -2.90
C LEU A 302 3.34 29.38 -1.63
N VAL A 303 2.10 29.69 -1.24
CA VAL A 303 1.42 29.04 -0.12
C VAL A 303 1.27 27.54 -0.38
N ALA A 304 0.82 27.14 -1.57
CA ALA A 304 0.74 25.73 -1.97
C ALA A 304 2.13 25.05 -1.93
N GLY A 305 3.17 25.76 -2.37
CA GLY A 305 4.56 25.29 -2.30
C GLY A 305 5.05 25.09 -0.87
N LEU A 306 4.72 26.02 0.03
CA LEU A 306 5.01 25.90 1.46
C LEU A 306 4.25 24.73 2.10
N CYS A 307 2.99 24.49 1.72
CA CYS A 307 2.24 23.32 2.17
C CYS A 307 2.87 22.01 1.68
N ALA A 308 3.25 21.93 0.40
CA ALA A 308 3.96 20.77 -0.14
C ALA A 308 5.29 20.55 0.59
N LEU A 309 6.05 21.63 0.84
CA LEU A 309 7.29 21.58 1.61
C LEU A 309 7.04 21.16 3.06
N ALA A 310 5.94 21.59 3.69
CA ALA A 310 5.58 21.18 5.05
C ALA A 310 5.25 19.67 5.15
N VAL A 311 4.89 19.02 4.03
CA VAL A 311 4.74 17.55 3.96
C VAL A 311 6.10 16.88 3.74
N ILE A 312 6.92 17.41 2.83
CA ILE A 312 8.22 16.83 2.45
C ILE A 312 9.27 17.02 3.55
N LEU A 313 9.35 18.21 4.12
CA LEU A 313 10.42 18.64 5.01
C LEU A 313 10.46 17.81 6.30
N PRO A 314 9.35 17.49 7.00
CA PRO A 314 9.38 16.57 8.13
C PRO A 314 9.77 15.14 7.74
N LEU A 315 9.58 14.73 6.48
CA LEU A 315 9.98 13.41 5.98
C LEU A 315 11.47 13.38 5.59
N LEU A 316 12.03 14.49 5.10
CA LEU A 316 13.47 14.68 4.85
C LEU A 316 14.27 14.92 6.13
N LEU A 317 13.74 15.79 6.99
CA LEU A 317 14.24 16.14 8.31
C LEU A 317 13.79 15.16 9.37
N LYS A 318 13.01 14.12 9.01
CA LYS A 318 13.01 12.86 9.74
C LYS A 318 14.47 12.47 9.69
N ARG A 319 15.21 12.89 10.73
CA ARG A 319 16.64 12.68 10.88
C ARG A 319 16.84 11.19 10.65
N ARG A 320 18.09 10.77 10.53
CA ARG A 320 18.42 9.49 11.13
C ARG A 320 17.85 9.48 12.57
N SER A 321 16.58 9.11 12.77
CA SER A 321 16.36 7.88 13.47
C SER A 321 17.24 6.95 12.68
N ARG A 322 18.45 6.73 13.20
CA ARG A 322 19.21 5.52 12.93
C ARG A 322 18.19 4.50 12.50
N SER A 323 18.31 3.92 11.29
CA SER A 323 17.33 2.93 10.84
C SER A 323 16.94 2.08 12.05
N PRO A 324 15.68 1.63 12.22
CA PRO A 324 15.33 0.80 13.36
C PRO A 324 16.29 -0.39 13.61
N MET A 325 17.21 -0.69 12.68
CA MET A 325 18.40 -1.52 12.92
C MET A 325 19.38 -1.02 14.02
N ALA A 326 19.37 0.24 14.44
CA ALA A 326 20.36 0.81 15.36
C ALA A 326 19.76 1.54 16.58
N GLN A 327 18.47 1.37 16.86
CA GLN A 327 18.10 1.11 18.26
C GLN A 327 18.66 -0.27 18.56
N GLU A 328 19.55 -0.37 19.55
CA GLU A 328 19.98 -1.63 20.14
C GLU A 328 18.77 -2.58 20.13
N LYS A 329 18.82 -3.71 19.42
CA LYS A 329 17.77 -4.73 19.52
C LYS A 329 17.67 -5.05 21.01
N PRO A 330 16.67 -4.55 21.76
CA PRO A 330 16.71 -4.65 23.20
C PRO A 330 16.78 -6.14 23.52
N SER A 331 17.81 -6.51 24.26
CA SER A 331 18.07 -7.90 24.57
C SER A 331 17.40 -8.21 25.90
N LEU A 332 16.42 -9.10 25.89
CA LEU A 332 15.87 -9.65 27.13
C LEU A 332 16.47 -11.02 27.34
N TRP A 333 17.29 -11.15 28.39
CA TRP A 333 17.96 -12.39 28.76
C TRP A 333 18.67 -13.05 27.58
N GLY A 334 19.41 -12.26 26.79
CA GLY A 334 20.20 -12.75 25.65
C GLY A 334 19.47 -12.86 24.32
N VAL A 335 18.14 -12.86 24.32
CA VAL A 335 17.37 -12.86 23.08
C VAL A 335 17.18 -11.42 22.61
N ARG A 336 17.56 -11.15 21.37
CA ARG A 336 17.37 -9.85 20.72
C ARG A 336 15.98 -9.76 20.14
N ILE A 337 15.22 -8.74 20.55
CA ILE A 337 13.86 -8.47 20.05
C ILE A 337 13.92 -7.28 19.08
N ASP A 338 13.33 -7.36 17.90
CA ASP A 338 13.27 -6.26 16.94
C ASP A 338 12.25 -5.21 17.41
N ASN A 339 12.73 -4.00 17.71
CA ASN A 339 11.90 -2.87 18.15
C ASN A 339 11.35 -2.07 16.96
N VAL A 340 10.34 -2.62 16.28
CA VAL A 340 9.85 -2.10 14.99
C VAL A 340 8.33 -1.93 14.98
N SER A 341 7.83 -1.07 14.09
CA SER A 341 6.39 -0.98 13.81
C SER A 341 5.91 -2.18 12.98
N MET A 342 4.60 -2.45 13.01
CA MET A 342 3.95 -3.46 12.16
C MET A 342 4.25 -3.21 10.68
N ASN A 343 4.17 -1.95 10.24
CA ASN A 343 4.43 -1.56 8.85
C ASN A 343 5.87 -1.87 8.43
N TYR A 344 6.84 -1.60 9.32
CA TYR A 344 8.24 -1.91 9.05
C TYR A 344 8.48 -3.42 9.02
N ALA A 345 7.92 -4.17 9.97
CA ALA A 345 8.03 -5.63 10.02
C ALA A 345 7.52 -6.26 8.72
N ILE A 346 6.37 -5.80 8.22
CA ILE A 346 5.78 -6.26 6.96
C ILE A 346 6.64 -5.88 5.76
N SER A 347 7.17 -4.66 5.72
CA SER A 347 8.06 -4.20 4.63
C SER A 347 9.35 -5.03 4.58
N ARG A 348 9.91 -5.36 5.74
CA ARG A 348 11.09 -6.22 5.86
C ARG A 348 10.77 -7.66 5.47
N ALA A 349 9.61 -8.19 5.84
CA ALA A 349 9.13 -9.50 5.39
C ALA A 349 9.00 -9.59 3.87
N ARG A 350 8.43 -8.56 3.21
CA ARG A 350 8.42 -8.45 1.74
C ARG A 350 9.84 -8.46 1.17
N GLY A 351 10.77 -7.73 1.78
CA GLY A 351 12.18 -7.75 1.39
C GLY A 351 12.81 -9.14 1.47
N LEU A 352 12.53 -9.90 2.54
CA LEU A 352 13.00 -11.28 2.73
C LEU A 352 12.44 -12.25 1.69
N ILE A 353 11.20 -12.05 1.24
CA ILE A 353 10.57 -12.86 0.19
C ILE A 353 11.17 -12.54 -1.19
N SER A 354 11.38 -11.26 -1.50
CA SER A 354 11.84 -10.81 -2.82
C SER A 354 13.33 -11.03 -3.05
N ASN A 355 14.16 -10.83 -2.01
CA ASN A 355 15.61 -11.02 -2.07
C ASN A 355 16.04 -11.98 -0.95
N PRO A 356 15.74 -13.29 -1.09
CA PRO A 356 16.20 -14.28 -0.13
C PRO A 356 17.73 -14.31 -0.17
N GLY A 357 18.38 -13.99 0.95
CA GLY A 357 19.84 -13.79 1.03
C GLY A 357 20.71 -15.04 0.83
N GLY A 358 20.15 -16.12 0.29
CA GLY A 358 20.75 -17.47 0.30
C GLY A 358 20.78 -18.07 1.71
N GLY A 359 20.76 -19.40 1.84
CA GLY A 359 20.93 -20.09 3.14
C GLY A 359 19.65 -20.56 3.84
N GLY A 360 18.60 -20.91 3.09
CA GLY A 360 17.41 -21.57 3.60
C GLY A 360 16.33 -20.62 4.15
N ALA A 361 15.37 -21.21 4.87
CA ALA A 361 14.13 -20.56 5.24
C ALA A 361 14.38 -19.35 6.15
N GLN A 362 13.65 -18.27 5.89
CA GLN A 362 13.71 -17.05 6.67
C GLN A 362 12.66 -17.13 7.78
N LEU A 363 13.11 -17.25 9.03
CA LEU A 363 12.22 -17.41 10.18
C LEU A 363 11.85 -16.06 10.80
N VAL A 364 10.55 -15.80 10.92
CA VAL A 364 9.97 -14.69 11.70
C VAL A 364 9.26 -15.28 12.91
N VAL A 365 9.64 -14.84 14.11
CA VAL A 365 9.07 -15.31 15.36
C VAL A 365 8.31 -14.19 16.05
N THR A 366 7.06 -14.43 16.46
CA THR A 366 6.30 -13.48 17.30
C THR A 366 6.33 -13.96 18.75
N VAL A 367 7.33 -13.53 19.52
CA VAL A 367 7.59 -14.02 20.87
C VAL A 367 6.75 -13.27 21.91
N ASN A 368 6.15 -14.00 22.85
CA ASN A 368 5.44 -13.43 23.98
C ASN A 368 6.17 -13.68 25.31
N ALA A 369 5.60 -13.22 26.42
CA ALA A 369 6.20 -13.39 27.75
C ALA A 369 6.49 -14.86 28.13
N LEU A 370 5.61 -15.80 27.76
CA LEU A 370 5.84 -17.23 27.99
C LEU A 370 6.95 -17.79 27.10
N GLY A 371 6.98 -17.39 25.83
CA GLY A 371 8.06 -17.74 24.91
C GLY A 371 9.41 -17.23 25.40
N MET A 372 9.47 -16.02 25.98
CA MET A 372 10.70 -15.49 26.55
C MET A 372 11.17 -16.27 27.79
N ASP A 373 10.27 -16.70 28.68
CA ASP A 373 10.69 -17.55 29.82
C ASP A 373 11.10 -18.95 29.35
N GLU A 374 10.47 -19.50 28.31
CA GLU A 374 10.88 -20.77 27.70
C GLU A 374 12.30 -20.67 27.10
N ALA A 375 12.61 -19.58 26.42
CA ALA A 375 13.95 -19.32 25.85
C ALA A 375 15.06 -19.18 26.90
N VAL A 376 14.73 -19.00 28.18
CA VAL A 376 15.70 -19.02 29.28
C VAL A 376 15.98 -20.45 29.76
N ARG A 377 15.06 -21.39 29.52
CA ARG A 377 15.12 -22.77 30.02
C ARG A 377 15.59 -23.74 28.93
N ASP A 378 15.30 -23.44 27.67
CA ASP A 378 15.59 -24.25 26.50
C ASP A 378 16.68 -23.58 25.64
N ALA A 379 17.89 -24.15 25.67
CA ALA A 379 19.04 -23.60 24.97
C ALA A 379 18.90 -23.67 23.43
N ASP A 380 18.24 -24.72 22.91
CA ASP A 380 18.02 -24.85 21.48
C ASP A 380 17.06 -23.77 21.00
N TYR A 381 15.95 -23.57 21.74
CA TYR A 381 14.99 -22.51 21.41
C TYR A 381 15.63 -21.13 21.54
N HIS A 382 16.47 -20.92 22.54
CA HIS A 382 17.25 -19.68 22.67
C HIS A 382 18.07 -19.38 21.43
N GLN A 383 18.83 -20.37 20.94
CA GLN A 383 19.67 -20.22 19.76
C GLN A 383 18.83 -19.95 18.51
N ILE A 384 17.71 -20.64 18.34
CA ILE A 384 16.78 -20.42 17.22
C ILE A 384 16.25 -18.98 17.21
N LEU A 385 15.93 -18.40 18.37
CA LEU A 385 15.52 -17.00 18.44
C LEU A 385 16.66 -16.02 18.09
N GLN A 386 17.91 -16.35 18.41
CA GLN A 386 19.05 -15.53 18.00
C GLN A 386 19.30 -15.57 16.48
N ASP A 387 19.08 -16.72 15.87
CA ASP A 387 19.31 -16.97 14.43
C ASP A 387 18.10 -16.61 13.55
N ALA A 388 16.97 -16.23 14.16
CA ALA A 388 15.78 -15.79 13.46
C ALA A 388 16.03 -14.49 12.70
N SER A 389 15.48 -14.40 11.48
CA SER A 389 15.59 -13.23 10.62
C SER A 389 14.89 -12.01 11.23
N MET A 390 13.86 -12.24 12.05
CA MET A 390 13.13 -11.23 12.80
C MET A 390 12.44 -11.82 14.05
N VAL A 391 12.56 -11.14 15.19
CA VAL A 391 11.88 -11.50 16.44
C VAL A 391 10.98 -10.34 16.88
N LEU A 392 9.66 -10.54 16.77
CA LEU A 392 8.64 -9.53 17.02
C LEU A 392 8.04 -9.71 18.40
N ALA A 393 7.81 -8.59 19.11
CA ALA A 393 7.19 -8.62 20.42
C ALA A 393 5.67 -8.76 20.32
N ASP A 394 5.17 -9.93 20.75
CA ASP A 394 3.75 -10.23 20.87
C ASP A 394 3.30 -10.17 22.35
N GLY A 395 2.12 -9.61 22.58
CA GLY A 395 1.49 -9.59 23.89
C GLY A 395 1.95 -8.46 24.81
N VAL A 396 0.98 -7.89 25.53
CA VAL A 396 1.18 -6.73 26.41
C VAL A 396 2.11 -7.03 27.60
N GLY A 397 2.10 -8.27 28.11
CA GLY A 397 2.96 -8.66 29.23
C GLY A 397 4.46 -8.52 28.93
N LEU A 398 4.90 -8.86 27.71
CA LEU A 398 6.29 -8.68 27.30
C LEU A 398 6.62 -7.18 27.20
N LEU A 399 5.74 -6.39 26.57
CA LEU A 399 5.92 -4.93 26.45
C LEU A 399 6.02 -4.25 27.82
N TRP A 400 5.19 -4.65 28.78
CA TRP A 400 5.24 -4.14 30.15
C TRP A 400 6.53 -4.53 30.85
N GLY A 401 6.96 -5.79 30.74
CA GLY A 401 8.23 -6.25 31.31
C GLY A 401 9.43 -5.48 30.75
N MET A 402 9.47 -5.31 29.42
CA MET A 402 10.51 -4.54 28.73
C MET A 402 10.52 -3.07 29.17
N ARG A 403 9.33 -2.43 29.25
CA ARG A 403 9.19 -1.05 29.74
C ARG A 403 9.64 -0.91 31.19
N PHE A 404 9.30 -1.87 32.06
CA PHE A 404 9.70 -1.89 33.46
C PHE A 404 11.22 -2.00 33.63
N LEU A 405 11.89 -2.72 32.73
CA LEU A 405 13.35 -2.82 32.67
C LEU A 405 14.03 -1.60 32.02
N GLY A 406 13.28 -0.60 31.56
CA GLY A 406 13.82 0.60 30.91
C GLY A 406 14.07 0.44 29.41
N MET A 407 13.53 -0.60 28.78
CA MET A 407 13.64 -0.90 27.35
C MET A 407 12.26 -0.80 26.67
N PRO A 408 11.68 0.40 26.51
CA PRO A 408 10.34 0.52 25.93
C PRO A 408 10.29 0.06 24.47
N MET A 409 9.30 -0.77 24.15
CA MET A 409 9.02 -1.18 22.77
C MET A 409 8.13 -0.15 22.05
N LEU A 410 8.33 0.00 20.74
CA LEU A 410 7.66 0.97 19.88
C LEU A 410 6.20 0.57 19.63
N GLU A 411 5.97 -0.69 19.28
CA GLU A 411 4.63 -1.21 18.99
C GLU A 411 4.51 -2.68 19.41
N ARG A 412 3.29 -3.11 19.74
CA ARG A 412 2.96 -4.54 19.86
C ARG A 412 2.70 -5.10 18.46
N VAL A 413 3.49 -6.07 18.04
CA VAL A 413 3.33 -6.74 16.74
C VAL A 413 2.79 -8.14 16.99
N ALA A 414 1.45 -8.26 17.05
CA ALA A 414 0.81 -9.54 17.33
C ALA A 414 0.92 -10.48 16.12
N GLY A 415 1.20 -11.78 16.37
CA GLY A 415 1.39 -12.75 15.30
C GLY A 415 0.15 -12.91 14.40
N ILE A 416 -1.05 -12.79 14.97
CA ILE A 416 -2.31 -12.81 14.22
C ILE A 416 -2.45 -11.61 13.28
N ASP A 417 -2.12 -10.39 13.75
CA ASP A 417 -2.21 -9.18 12.94
C ASP A 417 -1.15 -9.18 11.82
N PHE A 418 0.05 -9.65 12.15
CA PHE A 418 1.14 -9.79 11.19
C PHE A 418 0.79 -10.81 10.10
N ALA A 419 0.24 -11.98 10.46
CA ALA A 419 -0.22 -12.99 9.52
C ALA A 419 -1.34 -12.46 8.61
N GLU A 420 -2.33 -11.75 9.18
CA GLU A 420 -3.42 -11.16 8.42
C GLU A 420 -2.92 -10.13 7.39
N GLN A 421 -2.02 -9.24 7.79
CA GLN A 421 -1.42 -8.25 6.88
C GLN A 421 -0.55 -8.90 5.81
N LEU A 422 0.17 -9.97 6.16
CA LEU A 422 1.00 -10.70 5.22
C LEU A 422 0.15 -11.44 4.18
N CYS A 423 -0.96 -12.08 4.57
CA CYS A 423 -1.93 -12.65 3.65
C CYS A 423 -2.57 -11.58 2.73
N ARG A 424 -2.91 -10.41 3.28
CA ARG A 424 -3.42 -9.30 2.48
C ARG A 424 -2.44 -8.87 1.39
N ILE A 425 -1.15 -8.83 1.69
CA ILE A 425 -0.10 -8.49 0.71
C ILE A 425 0.13 -9.64 -0.27
N ALA A 426 0.18 -10.88 0.22
CA ALA A 426 0.31 -12.06 -0.63
C ALA A 426 -0.79 -12.13 -1.68
N ALA A 427 -2.01 -11.71 -1.33
CA ALA A 427 -3.14 -11.63 -2.24
C ALA A 427 -2.98 -10.58 -3.35
N VAL A 428 -2.20 -9.52 -3.11
CA VAL A 428 -1.89 -8.49 -4.12
C VAL A 428 -0.71 -8.92 -4.99
N GLU A 429 0.30 -9.52 -4.38
CA GLU A 429 1.55 -9.93 -5.05
C GLU A 429 1.45 -11.30 -5.74
N GLY A 430 0.34 -12.02 -5.54
CA GLY A 430 0.17 -13.38 -6.03
C GLY A 430 1.10 -14.41 -5.37
N TRP A 431 1.56 -14.15 -4.15
CA TRP A 431 2.45 -15.07 -3.44
C TRP A 431 1.68 -16.27 -2.87
N PRO A 432 2.05 -17.52 -3.20
CA PRO A 432 1.42 -18.70 -2.62
C PRO A 432 1.73 -18.84 -1.12
N VAL A 433 0.69 -19.05 -0.31
CA VAL A 433 0.76 -19.18 1.15
C VAL A 433 0.38 -20.60 1.56
N TYR A 434 1.23 -21.22 2.37
CA TYR A 434 0.99 -22.54 2.97
C TYR A 434 0.62 -22.41 4.45
N PHE A 435 -0.41 -23.15 4.87
CA PHE A 435 -0.94 -23.15 6.24
C PHE A 435 -0.60 -24.46 6.94
N LEU A 436 0.30 -24.43 7.92
CA LEU A 436 0.75 -25.63 8.63
C LEU A 436 0.48 -25.50 10.13
N GLY A 437 -0.33 -26.39 10.72
CA GLY A 437 -0.53 -26.41 12.17
C GLY A 437 -1.98 -26.60 12.59
N ALA A 438 -2.26 -26.33 13.87
CA ALA A 438 -3.53 -26.60 14.52
C ALA A 438 -3.98 -28.08 14.43
N LYS A 439 -5.18 -28.39 14.93
CA LYS A 439 -5.75 -29.76 14.96
C LYS A 439 -6.73 -29.96 13.81
N GLY A 440 -6.73 -31.15 13.21
CA GLY A 440 -7.72 -31.56 12.22
C GLY A 440 -7.81 -30.56 11.07
N GLU A 441 -9.03 -30.14 10.73
CA GLU A 441 -9.30 -29.27 9.57
C GLU A 441 -9.09 -27.78 9.83
N THR A 442 -8.62 -27.38 11.02
CA THR A 442 -8.47 -25.96 11.39
C THR A 442 -7.54 -25.19 10.43
N ALA A 443 -6.47 -25.81 9.92
CA ALA A 443 -5.59 -25.17 8.94
C ALA A 443 -6.32 -24.88 7.61
N SER A 444 -7.12 -25.83 7.13
CA SER A 444 -7.93 -25.69 5.91
C SER A 444 -9.02 -24.63 6.09
N ALA A 445 -9.75 -24.67 7.21
CA ALA A 445 -10.75 -23.66 7.53
C ALA A 445 -10.14 -22.25 7.66
N CYS A 446 -8.95 -22.12 8.25
CA CYS A 446 -8.20 -20.87 8.30
C CYS A 446 -7.87 -20.35 6.89
N ALA A 447 -7.38 -21.23 6.01
CA ALA A 447 -7.08 -20.90 4.63
C ALA A 447 -8.33 -20.44 3.87
N GLU A 448 -9.47 -21.11 4.04
CA GLU A 448 -10.75 -20.73 3.43
C GLU A 448 -11.26 -19.36 3.92
N VAL A 449 -11.19 -19.11 5.23
CA VAL A 449 -11.58 -17.81 5.79
C VAL A 449 -10.67 -16.69 5.28
N LEU A 450 -9.36 -16.93 5.19
CA LEU A 450 -8.43 -15.92 4.69
C LEU A 450 -8.55 -15.74 3.17
N LEU A 451 -8.86 -16.79 2.40
CA LEU A 451 -9.16 -16.72 0.98
C LEU A 451 -10.45 -15.95 0.69
N SER A 452 -11.49 -16.15 1.50
CA SER A 452 -12.74 -15.39 1.38
C SER A 452 -12.54 -13.91 1.75
N ARG A 453 -11.71 -13.62 2.76
CA ARG A 453 -11.33 -12.25 3.14
C ARG A 453 -10.40 -11.58 2.12
N TYR A 454 -9.49 -12.35 1.52
CA TYR A 454 -8.49 -11.88 0.56
C TYR A 454 -8.55 -12.68 -0.74
N PRO A 455 -9.45 -12.30 -1.66
CA PRO A 455 -9.71 -12.96 -2.94
C PRO A 455 -8.53 -13.34 -3.84
N GLY A 456 -7.48 -12.53 -3.84
CA GLY A 456 -6.28 -12.78 -4.64
C GLY A 456 -5.27 -13.70 -3.96
N LEU A 457 -5.57 -14.18 -2.74
CA LEU A 457 -4.68 -15.04 -1.98
C LEU A 457 -4.54 -16.38 -2.71
N SER A 458 -3.31 -16.74 -3.04
CA SER A 458 -3.01 -18.08 -3.54
C SER A 458 -2.74 -19.00 -2.35
N VAL A 459 -3.56 -20.03 -2.16
CA VAL A 459 -3.36 -21.04 -1.11
C VAL A 459 -2.56 -22.19 -1.73
N ALA A 460 -1.30 -22.32 -1.30
CA ALA A 460 -0.39 -23.37 -1.78
C ALA A 460 -0.71 -24.74 -1.16
N GLY A 461 -1.27 -24.73 0.06
CA GLY A 461 -1.70 -25.94 0.75
C GLY A 461 -2.07 -25.66 2.20
N ALA A 462 -2.71 -26.65 2.83
CA ALA A 462 -3.04 -26.64 4.24
C ALA A 462 -2.84 -28.04 4.85
N ARG A 463 -2.22 -28.12 6.03
CA ARG A 463 -1.99 -29.38 6.76
C ARG A 463 -2.00 -29.16 8.27
N ASP A 464 -2.49 -30.15 9.02
CA ASP A 464 -2.49 -30.11 10.47
C ASP A 464 -1.07 -30.20 11.07
N GLY A 465 -0.92 -29.83 12.35
CA GLY A 465 0.36 -29.78 13.04
C GLY A 465 0.79 -31.05 13.78
N TYR A 466 0.03 -32.16 13.68
CA TYR A 466 0.21 -33.35 14.49
C TYR A 466 0.90 -34.47 13.71
N PHE A 467 2.17 -34.23 13.40
CA PHE A 467 3.07 -35.18 12.74
C PHE A 467 4.41 -35.26 13.49
N ASP A 468 5.24 -36.23 13.13
CA ASP A 468 6.60 -36.37 13.65
C ASP A 468 7.49 -35.24 13.13
N LEU A 469 8.19 -34.54 14.02
CA LEU A 469 9.00 -33.37 13.63
C LEU A 469 10.15 -33.75 12.69
N GLU A 470 10.60 -35.00 12.70
CA GLU A 470 11.64 -35.52 11.81
C GLU A 470 11.09 -35.95 10.43
N ASP A 471 9.76 -35.96 10.25
CA ASP A 471 9.12 -36.31 8.98
C ASP A 471 9.52 -35.35 7.86
N ALA A 472 10.41 -35.84 7.01
CA ALA A 472 10.90 -35.22 5.79
C ALA A 472 9.81 -34.92 4.75
N GLY A 473 8.66 -35.61 4.78
CA GLY A 473 7.60 -35.45 3.79
C GLY A 473 6.84 -34.13 3.93
N VAL A 474 6.78 -33.55 5.14
CA VAL A 474 6.12 -32.25 5.38
C VAL A 474 6.86 -31.09 4.72
N PRO A 475 8.17 -30.86 4.98
CA PRO A 475 8.90 -29.77 4.32
C PRO A 475 8.96 -29.97 2.79
N ASP A 476 9.03 -31.21 2.30
CA ASP A 476 8.96 -31.50 0.86
C ASP A 476 7.65 -31.06 0.24
N ALA A 477 6.52 -31.36 0.90
CA ALA A 477 5.20 -30.93 0.42
C ALA A 477 5.08 -29.39 0.39
N VAL A 478 5.65 -28.70 1.39
CA VAL A 478 5.69 -27.23 1.40
C VAL A 478 6.49 -26.70 0.22
N VAL A 479 7.67 -27.25 -0.05
CA VAL A 479 8.51 -26.82 -1.19
C VAL A 479 7.84 -27.14 -2.53
N ALA A 480 7.30 -28.35 -2.69
CA ALA A 480 6.62 -28.80 -3.90
C ALA A 480 5.39 -27.95 -4.23
N SER A 481 4.72 -27.40 -3.22
CA SER A 481 3.58 -26.49 -3.41
C SER A 481 3.94 -25.13 -4.01
N GLY A 482 5.24 -24.77 -4.07
CA GLY A 482 5.70 -23.46 -4.53
C GLY A 482 5.44 -22.33 -3.53
N ALA A 483 5.18 -22.66 -2.26
CA ALA A 483 4.93 -21.69 -1.21
C ALA A 483 6.06 -20.65 -1.08
N LYS A 484 5.67 -19.37 -1.02
CA LYS A 484 6.57 -18.26 -0.69
C LYS A 484 6.46 -17.85 0.77
N ILE A 485 5.29 -18.07 1.35
CA ILE A 485 5.03 -17.82 2.77
C ILE A 485 4.53 -19.12 3.39
N LEU A 486 5.09 -19.46 4.55
CA LEU A 486 4.67 -20.59 5.37
C LEU A 486 4.21 -20.07 6.73
N LEU A 487 2.92 -20.17 7.02
CA LEU A 487 2.36 -19.84 8.33
C LEU A 487 2.33 -21.09 9.19
N VAL A 488 3.03 -21.06 10.33
CA VAL A 488 3.19 -22.22 11.22
C VAL A 488 2.48 -21.99 12.55
N ALA A 489 1.47 -22.82 12.85
CA ALA A 489 0.59 -22.73 14.00
C ALA A 489 0.67 -23.98 14.89
N MET A 490 1.88 -24.40 15.26
CA MET A 490 2.11 -25.58 16.12
C MET A 490 2.34 -25.23 17.59
N GLY A 491 2.44 -23.93 17.90
CA GLY A 491 2.72 -23.41 19.24
C GLY A 491 4.21 -23.30 19.53
N GLN A 492 4.56 -22.39 20.43
CA GLN A 492 5.94 -22.14 20.87
C GLN A 492 6.34 -23.14 21.95
N PRO A 493 7.54 -23.75 21.89
CA PRO A 493 8.62 -23.56 20.90
C PRO A 493 8.60 -24.54 19.71
N ARG A 494 7.61 -25.44 19.64
CA ARG A 494 7.55 -26.54 18.65
C ARG A 494 7.63 -26.04 17.20
N GLN A 495 6.91 -24.96 16.88
CA GLN A 495 6.89 -24.40 15.52
C GLN A 495 8.26 -23.85 15.10
N GLU A 496 8.96 -23.14 15.99
CA GLU A 496 10.29 -22.59 15.69
C GLU A 496 11.34 -23.71 15.56
N LYS A 497 11.29 -24.72 16.45
CA LYS A 497 12.19 -25.89 16.36
C LYS A 497 12.03 -26.65 15.06
N TRP A 498 10.81 -26.87 14.59
CA TRP A 498 10.57 -27.56 13.32
C TRP A 498 11.10 -26.77 12.12
N VAL A 499 10.85 -25.46 12.08
CA VAL A 499 11.37 -24.61 10.98
C VAL A 499 12.90 -24.59 10.99
N ALA A 500 13.51 -24.52 12.17
CA ALA A 500 14.97 -24.54 12.31
C ALA A 500 15.56 -25.88 11.85
N LEU A 501 14.95 -27.00 12.25
CA LEU A 501 15.36 -28.36 11.86
C LEU A 501 15.35 -28.55 10.34
N HIS A 502 14.32 -28.05 9.66
CA HIS A 502 14.14 -28.20 8.21
C HIS A 502 14.53 -26.95 7.41
N ARG A 503 15.32 -26.03 8.01
CA ARG A 503 15.60 -24.71 7.43
C ARG A 503 16.17 -24.80 6.01
N GLU A 504 17.14 -25.67 5.80
CA GLU A 504 17.78 -25.84 4.49
C GLU A 504 16.81 -26.47 3.48
N ARG A 505 16.08 -27.49 3.92
CA ARG A 505 15.12 -28.24 3.09
C ARG A 505 13.95 -27.39 2.63
N LEU A 506 13.46 -26.50 3.49
CA LEU A 506 12.37 -25.54 3.19
C LEU A 506 12.75 -24.47 2.15
N GLY A 507 14.03 -24.37 1.77
CA GLY A 507 14.49 -23.43 0.76
C GLY A 507 14.22 -21.98 1.14
N ASN A 508 13.92 -21.12 0.18
CA ASN A 508 13.79 -19.66 0.38
C ASN A 508 12.40 -19.19 0.85
N VAL A 509 11.66 -20.01 1.61
CA VAL A 509 10.35 -19.63 2.12
C VAL A 509 10.46 -18.68 3.31
N LEU A 510 9.53 -17.72 3.42
CA LEU A 510 9.35 -16.94 4.65
C LEU A 510 8.46 -17.74 5.61
N ALA A 511 9.05 -18.31 6.65
CA ALA A 511 8.33 -19.05 7.67
C ALA A 511 7.97 -18.13 8.84
N VAL A 512 6.70 -18.10 9.22
CA VAL A 512 6.19 -17.24 10.30
C VAL A 512 5.50 -18.09 11.36
N GLY A 513 6.04 -18.07 12.58
CA GLY A 513 5.40 -18.69 13.72
C GLY A 513 4.21 -17.84 14.20
N VAL A 514 2.98 -18.35 14.05
CA VAL A 514 1.73 -17.60 14.36
C VAL A 514 0.95 -18.18 15.53
N GLY A 515 1.39 -19.31 16.10
CA GLY A 515 0.78 -19.93 17.27
C GLY A 515 -0.72 -20.17 17.09
N GLY A 516 -1.53 -19.84 18.11
CA GLY A 516 -2.99 -20.03 18.09
C GLY A 516 -3.77 -19.03 17.22
N ALA A 517 -3.15 -18.43 16.20
CA ALA A 517 -3.84 -17.54 15.25
C ALA A 517 -4.86 -18.31 14.39
N PHE A 518 -4.57 -19.56 14.02
CA PHE A 518 -5.46 -20.37 13.18
C PHE A 518 -6.79 -20.67 13.87
N ASP A 519 -6.79 -20.91 15.18
CA ASP A 519 -8.02 -21.11 15.94
C ASP A 519 -8.92 -19.86 15.94
N VAL A 520 -8.32 -18.66 15.86
CA VAL A 520 -9.09 -17.41 15.77
C VAL A 520 -9.57 -17.15 14.35
N PHE A 521 -8.72 -17.37 13.34
CA PHE A 521 -9.11 -17.18 11.93
C PHE A 521 -10.19 -18.17 11.49
N SER A 522 -10.09 -19.44 11.89
CA SER A 522 -11.09 -20.47 11.61
C SER A 522 -12.43 -20.25 12.32
N GLY A 523 -12.54 -19.26 13.22
CA GLY A 523 -13.74 -18.98 14.00
C GLY A 523 -13.96 -19.91 15.20
N ARG A 524 -13.04 -20.85 15.46
CA ARG A 524 -13.09 -21.74 16.64
C ARG A 524 -12.97 -20.96 17.96
N LEU A 525 -12.14 -19.94 17.97
CA LEU A 525 -11.99 -19.01 19.10
C LEU A 525 -12.37 -17.59 18.65
N SER A 526 -13.06 -16.87 19.52
CA SER A 526 -13.30 -15.45 19.30
C SER A 526 -12.06 -14.63 19.69
N ARG A 527 -11.78 -13.58 18.94
CA ARG A 527 -10.75 -12.60 19.30
C ARG A 527 -11.26 -11.71 20.43
N ALA A 528 -10.38 -11.32 21.36
CA ALA A 528 -10.75 -10.40 22.44
C ALA A 528 -11.25 -9.07 21.88
N PRO A 529 -12.27 -8.42 22.50
CA PRO A 529 -12.69 -7.08 22.12
C PRO A 529 -11.53 -6.08 22.12
N VAL A 530 -11.56 -5.08 21.23
CA VAL A 530 -10.47 -4.10 21.08
C VAL A 530 -10.11 -3.41 22.39
N LEU A 531 -11.10 -3.11 23.24
CA LEU A 531 -10.86 -2.52 24.55
C LEU A 531 -10.03 -3.45 25.44
N MET A 532 -10.36 -4.75 25.50
CA MET A 532 -9.62 -5.75 26.26
C MET A 532 -8.19 -5.94 25.72
N GLN A 533 -8.02 -5.87 24.39
CA GLN A 533 -6.68 -5.89 23.77
C GLN A 533 -5.85 -4.67 24.21
N ARG A 534 -6.46 -3.47 24.21
CA ARG A 534 -5.77 -2.21 24.59
C ARG A 534 -5.34 -2.15 26.04
N ILE A 535 -6.16 -2.68 26.96
CA ILE A 535 -5.85 -2.73 28.39
C ILE A 535 -5.00 -3.96 28.77
N GLY A 536 -4.63 -4.81 27.80
CA GLY A 536 -3.77 -5.99 28.03
C GLY A 536 -4.46 -7.20 28.67
N MET A 537 -5.79 -7.25 28.66
CA MET A 537 -6.60 -8.35 29.22
C MET A 537 -6.92 -9.46 28.19
N GLU A 538 -6.22 -9.49 27.06
CA GLU A 538 -6.39 -10.51 26.03
C GLU A 538 -6.11 -11.93 26.55
N TRP A 539 -5.14 -12.09 27.46
CA TRP A 539 -4.85 -13.37 28.10
C TRP A 539 -6.03 -13.86 28.95
N LEU A 540 -6.71 -12.97 29.68
CA LEU A 540 -7.85 -13.31 30.53
C LEU A 540 -9.06 -13.71 29.68
N TYR A 541 -9.30 -13.01 28.57
CA TYR A 541 -10.33 -13.39 27.61
C TYR A 541 -10.08 -14.78 27.01
N ARG A 542 -8.82 -15.12 26.74
CA ARG A 542 -8.42 -16.45 26.28
C ARG A 542 -8.59 -17.51 27.37
N LEU A 543 -8.30 -17.19 28.63
CA LEU A 543 -8.52 -18.09 29.76
C LEU A 543 -10.01 -18.44 29.95
N PHE A 544 -10.91 -17.48 29.73
CA PHE A 544 -12.35 -17.74 29.77
C PHE A 544 -12.81 -18.70 28.65
N GLN A 545 -12.23 -18.59 27.46
CA GLN A 545 -12.54 -19.51 26.35
C GLN A 545 -11.85 -20.88 26.49
N GLU A 546 -10.68 -20.91 27.13
CA GLU A 546 -9.87 -22.11 27.33
C GLU A 546 -9.53 -22.29 28.81
N PRO A 547 -10.47 -22.75 29.67
CA PRO A 547 -10.26 -22.82 31.11
C PRO A 547 -9.02 -23.62 31.50
N GLY A 548 -8.73 -24.73 30.79
CA GLY A 548 -7.54 -25.57 31.03
C GLY A 548 -6.19 -24.87 30.82
N ARG A 549 -6.19 -23.66 30.26
CA ARG A 549 -4.99 -22.83 30.04
C ARG A 549 -4.44 -22.22 31.33
N TRP A 550 -5.17 -22.21 32.43
CA TRP A 550 -4.73 -21.64 33.72
C TRP A 550 -3.34 -22.13 34.15
N ARG A 551 -3.01 -23.40 33.88
CA ARG A 551 -1.70 -23.99 34.20
C ARG A 551 -0.55 -23.34 33.42
N LYS A 552 -0.81 -22.94 32.16
CA LYS A 552 0.15 -22.20 31.35
C LYS A 552 0.24 -20.75 31.82
N ASP A 553 -0.89 -20.13 32.15
CA ASP A 553 -0.92 -18.73 32.59
C ASP A 553 -0.27 -18.54 33.96
N LEU A 554 -0.28 -19.55 34.85
CA LEU A 554 0.53 -19.52 36.08
C LEU A 554 2.03 -19.35 35.81
N ARG A 555 2.54 -19.80 34.65
CA ARG A 555 3.94 -19.59 34.27
C ARG A 555 4.23 -18.12 33.92
N LEU A 556 3.21 -17.30 33.64
CA LEU A 556 3.42 -15.85 33.51
C LEU A 556 3.95 -15.24 34.82
N MET A 557 3.60 -15.82 35.98
CA MET A 557 4.16 -15.37 37.26
C MET A 557 5.67 -15.59 37.33
N ALA A 558 6.17 -16.69 36.75
CA ALA A 558 7.61 -16.94 36.66
C ALA A 558 8.32 -15.87 35.80
N PHE A 559 7.71 -15.48 34.68
CA PHE A 559 8.20 -14.37 33.86
C PHE A 559 8.24 -13.05 34.65
N VAL A 560 7.16 -12.71 35.35
CA VAL A 560 7.08 -11.48 36.18
C VAL A 560 8.14 -11.49 37.28
N LEU A 561 8.28 -12.59 38.02
CA LEU A 561 9.30 -12.73 39.06
C LEU A 561 10.72 -12.61 38.48
N ARG A 562 10.97 -13.16 37.29
CA ARG A 562 12.27 -13.02 36.62
C ARG A 562 12.54 -11.60 36.18
N VAL A 563 11.53 -10.88 35.66
CA VAL A 563 11.64 -9.46 35.32
C VAL A 563 11.94 -8.63 36.57
N LEU A 564 11.26 -8.87 37.69
CA LEU A 564 11.53 -8.22 38.97
C LEU A 564 12.96 -8.51 39.47
N ALA A 565 13.39 -9.77 39.46
CA ALA A 565 14.75 -10.15 39.84
C ALA A 565 15.81 -9.50 38.94
N THR A 566 15.53 -9.37 37.65
CA THR A 566 16.41 -8.68 36.69
C THR A 566 16.53 -7.19 37.03
N ARG A 567 15.40 -6.54 37.37
CA ARG A 567 15.39 -5.11 37.75
C ARG A 567 16.13 -4.85 39.06
N LEU A 568 16.04 -5.78 40.01
CA LEU A 568 16.72 -5.71 41.31
C LEU A 568 18.20 -6.13 41.24
N GLY A 569 18.72 -6.51 40.07
CA GLY A 569 20.10 -6.97 39.89
C GLY A 569 20.38 -8.37 40.45
N LEU A 570 19.35 -9.10 40.89
CA LEU A 570 19.44 -10.46 41.44
C LEU A 570 19.50 -11.54 40.35
N TYR A 571 19.27 -11.17 39.09
CA TYR A 571 19.30 -12.08 37.95
C TYR A 571 20.12 -11.48 36.81
N SER A 572 21.26 -12.12 36.54
CA SER A 572 22.14 -11.81 35.40
C SER A 572 22.14 -13.02 34.45
N TRP A 573 21.84 -12.79 33.17
CA TRP A 573 21.77 -13.88 32.18
C TRP A 573 23.17 -14.44 31.81
N ARG A 574 24.25 -13.70 32.11
CA ARG A 574 25.63 -14.17 31.88
C ARG A 574 26.04 -15.34 32.79
N ASP A 575 25.43 -15.50 33.96
CA ASP A 575 25.88 -16.48 34.96
C ASP A 575 25.48 -17.93 34.69
N ARG A 576 24.79 -18.24 33.58
CA ARG A 576 24.38 -19.63 33.26
C ARG A 576 25.16 -20.32 32.15
N GLN A 577 25.90 -19.60 31.32
CA GLN A 577 26.72 -20.24 30.27
C GLN A 577 28.14 -20.61 30.76
N GLY A 578 28.54 -20.19 31.97
CA GLY A 578 29.83 -20.56 32.59
C GLY A 578 29.76 -21.71 33.61
N ALA A 579 28.62 -22.38 33.76
CA ALA A 579 28.40 -23.43 34.77
C ALA A 579 28.00 -24.79 34.16
N ARG A 580 28.43 -25.08 32.93
CA ARG A 580 28.35 -26.40 32.33
C ARG A 580 29.68 -26.81 31.73
#